data_AF-A0A965EW45-F1
#
_entry.id   AF-A0A965EW45-F1
#
_cell.length_a   1.000
_cell.length_b   1.000
_cell.length_c   1.000
_cell.angle_alpha   90.00
_cell.angle_beta   90.00
_cell.angle_gamma   90.00
#
_symmetry.space_group_name_H-M   'P 1'
#
loop_
_entity.id
_entity.type
_entity.pdbx_description
1 polymer ?
#
loop_
_entity_poly.entity_id
_entity_poly.type
_entity_poly.pdbx_seq_one_letter_code
_entity_poly.pdbx_strand_id
1 'polypeptide(L)'
;MADSPLSISAANSNGEALKKFQITTDVSSKKDYMYGKNVAQSIYSTIYGNQTYFWLRNNRFRKNRQIANGKIDMSVFMDRLEMNSKANFVNINWKSIIIGNTIVARLVGSWMSRKEKVTVTATDSASAMLKKDAADEAEFVYQ
;
A
#
# COMPACT_ATOMS: atom_id res chain seq x y z
N MET A 1 11.34 -40.16 -6.77
CA MET A 1 12.36 -39.09 -6.69
C MET A 1 12.78 -38.78 -8.12
N ALA A 2 12.01 -37.95 -8.82
CA ALA A 2 12.41 -37.44 -10.13
C ALA A 2 12.90 -36.02 -9.89
N ASP A 3 14.21 -35.82 -10.02
CA ASP A 3 14.81 -34.49 -9.99
C ASP A 3 14.19 -33.67 -11.12
N SER A 4 13.34 -32.72 -10.73
CA SER A 4 12.79 -31.75 -11.66
C SER A 4 13.95 -30.95 -12.25
N PRO A 5 14.07 -30.81 -13.59
CA PRO A 5 15.23 -30.22 -14.27
C PRO A 5 15.37 -28.69 -14.07
N LEU A 6 14.68 -28.13 -13.09
CA LEU A 6 14.60 -26.70 -12.80
C LEU A 6 14.87 -26.47 -11.31
N SER A 7 16.05 -26.87 -10.83
CA SER A 7 16.54 -26.36 -9.55
C SER A 7 16.79 -24.85 -9.70
N ILE A 8 15.95 -24.05 -9.03
CA ILE A 8 16.16 -22.61 -8.92
C ILE A 8 17.33 -22.42 -7.97
N SER A 9 18.50 -22.13 -8.52
CA SER A 9 19.68 -21.80 -7.71
C SER A 9 19.41 -20.52 -6.91
N ALA A 10 19.69 -20.56 -5.60
CA ALA A 10 19.45 -19.44 -4.67
C ALA A 10 20.15 -18.13 -5.08
N ALA A 11 21.17 -18.22 -5.94
CA ALA A 11 21.93 -17.10 -6.48
C ALA A 11 21.14 -16.16 -7.42
N ASN A 12 19.99 -16.59 -7.96
CA ASN A 12 19.16 -15.79 -8.88
C ASN A 12 17.94 -15.11 -8.21
N SER A 13 17.82 -15.17 -6.88
CA SER A 13 16.64 -14.71 -6.14
C SER A 13 16.46 -13.20 -6.03
N ASN A 14 17.51 -12.40 -6.27
CA ASN A 14 17.52 -10.96 -5.97
C ASN A 14 17.36 -10.04 -7.20
N GLY A 15 16.91 -10.54 -8.35
CA GLY A 15 16.71 -9.72 -9.56
C GLY A 15 18.01 -9.18 -10.20
N GLU A 16 19.17 -9.58 -9.68
CA GLU A 16 20.50 -9.21 -10.19
C GLU A 16 20.71 -9.63 -11.65
N ALA A 17 20.14 -10.75 -12.08
CA ALA A 17 20.20 -11.20 -13.48
C ALA A 17 19.47 -10.23 -14.44
N LEU A 18 18.32 -9.70 -14.03
CA LEU A 18 17.55 -8.72 -14.82
C LEU A 18 18.25 -7.36 -14.85
N LYS A 19 18.77 -6.91 -13.71
CA LYS A 19 19.52 -5.66 -13.60
C LYS A 19 20.80 -5.70 -14.45
N LYS A 20 21.55 -6.80 -14.39
CA LYS A 20 22.74 -6.99 -15.25
C LYS A 20 22.37 -6.99 -16.73
N PHE A 21 21.26 -7.62 -17.13
CA PHE A 21 20.81 -7.57 -18.53
C PHE A 21 20.52 -6.15 -19.03
N GLN A 22 19.99 -5.27 -18.17
CA GLN A 22 19.68 -3.89 -18.52
C GLN A 22 20.93 -3.00 -18.60
N ILE A 23 21.92 -3.23 -17.71
CA ILE A 23 23.10 -2.37 -17.57
C ILE A 23 24.24 -2.79 -18.50
N THR A 24 24.39 -4.08 -18.79
CA THR A 24 25.45 -4.57 -19.68
C THR A 24 25.21 -4.06 -21.11
N THR A 25 26.20 -3.39 -21.69
CA THR A 25 26.16 -2.83 -23.05
C THR A 25 26.62 -3.82 -24.12
N ASP A 26 27.31 -4.89 -23.72
CA ASP A 26 27.74 -5.94 -24.63
C ASP A 26 26.53 -6.77 -25.12
N VAL A 27 26.34 -6.77 -26.44
CA VAL A 27 25.23 -7.46 -27.12
C VAL A 27 25.56 -8.94 -27.36
N SER A 28 26.85 -9.31 -27.37
CA SER A 28 27.28 -10.69 -27.62
C SER A 28 26.91 -11.60 -26.45
N SER A 29 27.31 -11.23 -25.23
CA SER A 29 26.99 -11.97 -24.01
C SER A 29 25.48 -12.09 -23.71
N LYS A 30 24.65 -11.18 -24.25
CA LYS A 30 23.17 -11.26 -24.12
C LYS A 30 22.53 -12.33 -24.99
N LYS A 31 23.21 -12.76 -26.07
CA LYS A 31 22.71 -13.81 -26.96
C LYS A 31 22.99 -15.21 -26.43
N ASP A 32 23.82 -15.34 -25.40
CA ASP A 32 24.17 -16.62 -24.81
C ASP A 32 22.95 -17.28 -24.13
N TYR A 33 22.78 -18.56 -24.43
CA TYR A 33 21.68 -19.37 -23.89
C TYR A 33 21.64 -19.39 -22.36
N MET A 34 22.81 -19.51 -21.71
CA MET A 34 22.90 -19.54 -20.26
C MET A 34 22.50 -18.20 -19.63
N TYR A 35 22.82 -17.09 -20.31
CA TYR A 35 22.40 -15.76 -19.89
C TYR A 35 20.88 -15.60 -19.99
N GLY A 36 20.29 -15.98 -21.13
CA GLY A 36 18.85 -15.96 -21.35
C GLY A 36 18.08 -16.86 -20.37
N LYS A 37 18.60 -18.05 -20.06
CA LYS A 37 18.02 -18.97 -19.08
C LYS A 37 17.94 -18.35 -17.69
N ASN A 38 19.00 -17.70 -17.22
CA ASN A 38 19.03 -17.04 -15.91
C ASN A 38 18.02 -15.89 -15.81
N VAL A 39 17.89 -15.09 -16.88
CA VAL A 39 16.91 -14.00 -16.95
C VAL A 39 15.48 -14.57 -16.94
N ALA A 40 15.20 -15.60 -17.74
CA ALA A 40 13.89 -16.25 -17.79
C ALA A 40 13.50 -16.88 -16.44
N GLN A 41 14.44 -17.54 -15.76
CA GLN A 41 14.22 -18.08 -14.42
C GLN A 41 13.94 -16.99 -13.37
N SER A 42 14.60 -15.83 -13.47
CA SER A 42 14.35 -14.68 -12.57
C SER A 42 12.98 -14.03 -12.80
N ILE A 43 12.53 -13.92 -14.06
CA ILE A 43 11.18 -13.44 -14.38
C ILE A 43 10.13 -14.45 -13.88
N TYR A 44 10.36 -15.73 -14.17
CA TYR A 44 9.43 -16.79 -13.80
C TYR A 44 9.27 -16.93 -12.28
N SER A 45 10.36 -16.81 -11.49
CA SER A 45 10.29 -16.85 -10.03
C SER A 45 9.50 -15.69 -9.42
N THR A 46 9.37 -14.58 -10.13
CA THR A 46 8.57 -13.41 -9.73
C THR A 46 7.06 -13.62 -9.98
N ILE A 47 6.70 -14.52 -10.89
CA ILE A 47 5.31 -14.74 -11.33
C ILE A 47 4.74 -16.05 -10.76
N TYR A 48 5.52 -17.14 -10.78
CA TYR A 48 5.10 -18.48 -10.36
C TYR A 48 5.91 -18.96 -9.17
N GLY A 49 5.39 -18.69 -7.98
CA GLY A 49 5.91 -19.18 -6.72
C GLY A 49 4.89 -18.99 -5.61
N ASN A 50 4.71 -20.01 -4.79
CA ASN A 50 3.75 -20.11 -3.67
C ASN A 50 3.94 -19.03 -2.57
N GLN A 51 4.86 -18.07 -2.77
CA GLN A 51 5.32 -17.03 -1.86
C GLN A 51 5.70 -15.74 -2.63
N THR A 52 5.12 -15.47 -3.80
CA THR A 52 5.43 -14.28 -4.60
C THR A 52 5.12 -12.99 -3.83
N TYR A 53 5.97 -11.97 -3.97
CA TYR A 53 5.82 -10.65 -3.34
C TYR A 53 4.38 -10.10 -3.45
N PHE A 54 3.74 -10.29 -4.60
CA PHE A 54 2.37 -9.86 -4.87
C PHE A 54 1.35 -10.57 -3.97
N TRP A 55 1.51 -11.87 -3.73
CA TRP A 55 0.63 -12.63 -2.85
C TRP A 55 0.79 -12.19 -1.38
N LEU A 56 2.03 -12.04 -0.90
CA LEU A 56 2.32 -11.53 0.44
C LEU A 56 1.82 -10.10 0.64
N ARG A 57 1.92 -9.25 -0.38
CA ARG A 57 1.39 -7.88 -0.37
C ARG A 57 -0.14 -7.88 -0.31
N ASN A 58 -0.79 -8.65 -1.18
CA ASN A 58 -2.25 -8.74 -1.23
C ASN A 58 -2.83 -9.36 0.05
N ASN A 59 -2.16 -10.37 0.63
CA ASN A 59 -2.58 -10.96 1.89
C ASN A 59 -2.43 -9.97 3.07
N ARG A 60 -1.38 -9.13 3.07
CA ARG A 60 -1.25 -8.02 4.03
C ARG A 60 -2.38 -7.00 3.88
N PHE A 61 -2.72 -6.60 2.66
CA PHE A 61 -3.86 -5.70 2.44
C PHE A 61 -5.18 -6.29 2.90
N ARG A 62 -5.42 -7.58 2.62
CA ARG A 62 -6.61 -8.29 3.07
C ARG A 62 -6.68 -8.34 4.60
N LYS A 63 -5.57 -8.70 5.27
CA LYS A 63 -5.47 -8.74 6.73
C LYS A 63 -5.73 -7.36 7.34
N ASN A 64 -5.11 -6.30 6.84
CA ASN A 64 -5.30 -4.93 7.33
C ASN A 64 -6.76 -4.47 7.17
N ARG A 65 -7.41 -4.81 6.05
CA ARG A 65 -8.83 -4.50 5.83
C ARG A 65 -9.75 -5.28 6.77
N GLN A 66 -9.44 -6.53 7.07
CA GLN A 66 -10.19 -7.33 8.04
C GLN A 66 -10.01 -6.80 9.47
N ILE A 67 -8.80 -6.35 9.83
CA ILE A 67 -8.48 -5.69 11.10
C ILE A 67 -9.30 -4.41 11.25
N ALA A 68 -9.29 -3.54 10.24
CA ALA A 68 -10.04 -2.28 10.28
C ALA A 68 -11.55 -2.49 10.44
N ASN A 69 -12.10 -3.57 9.87
CA ASN A 69 -13.52 -3.94 9.95
C ASN A 69 -13.89 -4.78 11.18
N GLY A 70 -12.95 -5.06 12.09
CA GLY A 70 -13.20 -5.88 13.29
C GLY A 70 -13.52 -7.36 13.01
N LYS A 71 -13.24 -7.85 11.79
CA LYS A 71 -13.51 -9.25 11.36
C LYS A 71 -12.26 -10.14 11.53
N ILE A 72 -11.45 -9.87 12.55
CA ILE A 72 -10.29 -10.70 12.87
C ILE A 72 -10.76 -11.92 13.64
N ASP A 73 -10.20 -13.08 13.32
CA ASP A 73 -10.37 -14.27 14.15
C ASP A 73 -9.65 -14.07 15.50
N MET A 74 -10.43 -14.15 16.59
CA MET A 74 -9.95 -13.94 17.96
C MET A 74 -9.58 -15.26 18.66
N SER A 75 -9.61 -16.38 17.93
CA SER A 75 -9.26 -17.73 18.40
C SER A 75 -7.93 -17.79 19.16
N VAL A 76 -6.90 -17.07 18.70
CA VAL A 76 -5.58 -17.00 19.36
C VAL A 76 -5.67 -16.42 20.77
N PHE A 77 -6.58 -15.47 21.00
CA PHE A 77 -6.77 -14.89 22.33
C PHE A 77 -7.67 -15.78 23.21
N MET A 78 -8.59 -16.52 22.60
CA MET A 78 -9.38 -17.52 23.31
C MET A 78 -8.51 -18.67 23.84
N ASP A 79 -7.54 -19.11 23.04
CA ASP A 79 -6.54 -20.10 23.43
C ASP A 79 -5.62 -19.59 24.55
N ARG A 80 -5.14 -18.34 24.44
CA ARG A 80 -4.32 -17.69 25.47
C ARG A 80 -5.04 -17.43 26.79
N LEU A 81 -6.36 -17.29 26.77
CA LEU A 81 -7.18 -17.13 27.96
C LEU A 81 -7.61 -18.47 28.56
N GLU A 82 -7.07 -19.59 28.04
CA GLU A 82 -7.36 -20.96 28.47
C GLU A 82 -8.86 -21.27 28.47
N MET A 83 -9.59 -20.60 27.59
CA MET A 83 -11.04 -20.67 27.45
C MET A 83 -11.42 -21.89 26.59
N ASN A 84 -11.01 -23.08 27.01
CA ASN A 84 -11.12 -24.36 26.28
C ASN A 84 -12.31 -25.24 26.72
N SER A 85 -13.11 -24.79 27.69
CA SER A 85 -14.30 -25.54 28.12
C SER A 85 -15.45 -25.40 27.13
N LYS A 86 -16.18 -26.50 26.91
CA LYS A 86 -17.39 -26.56 26.04
C LYS A 86 -18.48 -25.56 26.45
N ALA A 87 -18.44 -25.09 27.69
CA ALA A 87 -19.22 -23.97 28.21
C ALA A 87 -18.29 -23.01 28.95
N ASN A 88 -18.13 -21.79 28.42
CA ASN A 88 -17.52 -20.68 29.13
C ASN A 88 -18.61 -19.87 29.82
N PHE A 89 -18.49 -19.69 31.13
CA PHE A 89 -19.47 -18.94 31.94
C PHE A 89 -19.24 -17.42 31.87
N VAL A 90 -18.18 -16.96 31.20
CA VAL A 90 -17.90 -15.53 31.00
C VAL A 90 -18.41 -15.10 29.63
N ASN A 91 -19.40 -14.20 29.63
CA ASN A 91 -19.95 -13.60 28.41
C ASN A 91 -19.01 -12.51 27.87
N ILE A 92 -17.94 -12.92 27.20
CA ILE A 92 -17.00 -12.01 26.53
C ILE A 92 -17.43 -11.84 25.07
N ASN A 93 -17.56 -10.58 24.63
CA ASN A 93 -17.76 -10.28 23.23
C ASN A 93 -16.43 -10.44 22.47
N TRP A 94 -16.31 -11.52 21.69
CA TRP A 94 -15.12 -11.82 20.89
C TRP A 94 -15.00 -11.01 19.60
N LYS A 95 -15.95 -10.10 19.32
CA LYS A 95 -15.84 -9.21 18.17
C LYS A 95 -14.73 -8.19 18.44
N SER A 96 -13.76 -8.14 17.54
CA SER A 96 -12.71 -7.12 17.59
C SER A 96 -13.31 -5.72 17.43
N ILE A 97 -12.77 -4.74 18.15
CA ILE A 97 -13.17 -3.34 18.05
C ILE A 97 -12.95 -2.86 16.61
N ILE A 98 -13.98 -2.32 15.98
CA ILE A 98 -13.91 -1.81 14.60
C ILE A 98 -13.15 -0.48 14.61
N ILE A 99 -11.82 -0.52 14.47
CA ILE A 99 -10.97 0.68 14.61
C ILE A 99 -11.28 1.73 13.52
N GLY A 100 -11.60 1.30 12.30
CA GLY A 100 -11.80 2.21 11.16
C GLY A 100 -12.96 3.19 11.38
N ASN A 101 -14.14 2.68 11.73
CA ASN A 101 -15.32 3.51 11.94
C ASN A 101 -15.13 4.46 13.13
N THR A 102 -14.49 4.03 14.22
CA THR A 102 -14.27 4.87 15.40
C THR A 102 -13.28 6.00 15.11
N ILE A 103 -12.22 5.75 14.34
CA ILE A 103 -11.25 6.79 13.96
C ILE A 103 -11.90 7.81 13.04
N VAL A 104 -12.62 7.37 11.99
CA VAL A 104 -13.30 8.27 11.06
C VAL A 104 -14.34 9.11 11.80
N ALA A 105 -15.16 8.49 12.66
CA ALA A 105 -16.14 9.22 13.46
C ALA A 105 -15.50 10.24 14.42
N ARG A 106 -14.37 9.90 15.04
CA ARG A 106 -13.64 10.83 15.93
C ARG A 106 -13.01 11.99 15.17
N LEU A 107 -12.40 11.75 14.01
CA LEU A 107 -11.78 12.79 13.20
C LEU A 107 -12.83 13.72 12.59
N VAL A 108 -13.86 13.16 11.95
CA VAL A 108 -14.96 13.94 11.37
C VAL A 108 -15.74 14.66 12.48
N GLY A 109 -16.00 14.00 13.62
CA GLY A 109 -16.61 14.64 14.78
C GLY A 109 -15.78 15.82 15.31
N SER A 110 -14.46 15.66 15.39
CA SER A 110 -13.54 16.75 15.77
C SER A 110 -13.59 17.91 14.78
N TRP A 111 -13.57 17.64 13.47
CA TRP A 111 -13.68 18.66 12.43
C TRP A 111 -15.04 19.37 12.44
N MET A 112 -16.14 18.64 12.61
CA MET A 112 -17.47 19.25 12.74
C MET A 112 -17.62 20.07 14.02
N SER A 113 -16.94 19.69 15.11
CA SER A 113 -16.96 20.46 16.37
C SER A 113 -16.35 21.86 16.23
N ARG A 114 -15.41 22.04 15.29
CA ARG A 114 -14.72 23.31 15.07
C ARG A 114 -15.64 24.40 14.51
N LYS A 115 -16.82 24.04 14.00
CA LYS A 115 -17.81 24.97 13.38
C LYS A 115 -17.16 25.97 12.42
N GLU A 116 -16.03 25.61 11.79
CA GLU A 116 -15.33 26.48 10.86
C GLU A 116 -16.19 26.65 9.61
N LYS A 117 -16.58 27.89 9.33
CA LYS A 117 -17.28 28.22 8.10
C LYS A 117 -16.28 28.05 6.96
N VAL A 118 -16.51 27.07 6.09
CA VAL A 118 -15.70 26.86 4.89
C VAL A 118 -15.89 28.07 3.98
N THR A 119 -14.94 28.99 3.99
CA THR A 119 -14.90 30.13 3.06
C THR A 119 -14.03 29.76 1.88
N VAL A 120 -14.65 29.45 0.75
CA VAL A 120 -13.92 29.28 -0.52
C VAL A 120 -13.78 30.66 -1.15
N THR A 121 -12.58 31.24 -1.07
CA THR A 121 -12.23 32.41 -1.88
C THR A 121 -11.74 31.91 -3.23
N ALA A 122 -12.60 31.93 -4.24
CA ALA A 122 -12.18 31.70 -5.62
C ALA A 122 -11.37 32.91 -6.09
N THR A 123 -10.06 32.89 -5.84
CA THR A 123 -9.13 33.85 -6.44
C THR A 123 -8.72 33.31 -7.80
N ASP A 124 -9.50 33.65 -8.82
CA ASP A 124 -9.06 33.52 -10.20
C ASP A 124 -7.86 34.47 -10.42
N SER A 125 -6.78 33.95 -11.00
CA SER A 125 -5.54 34.71 -11.24
C SER A 125 -5.77 35.92 -12.15
N ALA A 126 -6.70 35.82 -13.11
CA ALA A 126 -7.03 36.96 -13.99
C ALA A 126 -7.74 38.07 -13.21
N SER A 127 -8.69 37.70 -12.35
CA SER A 127 -9.40 38.64 -11.47
C SER A 127 -8.49 39.31 -10.44
N ALA A 128 -7.39 38.66 -10.03
CA ALA A 128 -6.40 39.25 -9.13
C ALA A 128 -5.47 40.26 -9.83
N MET A 129 -5.11 40.05 -11.11
CA MET A 129 -4.36 41.03 -11.90
C MET A 129 -5.20 42.27 -12.20
N LEU A 130 -6.46 42.09 -12.64
CA LEU A 130 -7.34 43.22 -12.98
C LEU A 130 -7.57 44.19 -11.80
N LYS A 131 -7.61 43.68 -10.56
CA LYS A 131 -7.71 44.52 -9.37
C LYS A 131 -6.42 45.26 -9.02
N LYS A 132 -5.26 44.71 -9.38
CA LYS A 132 -3.97 45.38 -9.22
C LYS A 132 -3.81 46.47 -10.29
N ASP A 133 -4.06 46.14 -11.54
CA ASP A 133 -3.96 47.10 -12.65
C ASP A 133 -4.90 48.29 -12.42
N ALA A 134 -6.14 48.04 -11.96
CA ALA A 134 -7.07 49.10 -11.60
C ALA A 134 -6.65 49.94 -10.38
N ALA A 135 -5.89 49.36 -9.45
CA ALA A 135 -5.35 50.09 -8.30
C ALA A 135 -4.15 50.95 -8.70
N ASP A 136 -3.25 50.40 -9.53
CA ASP A 136 -2.07 51.08 -10.06
C ASP A 136 -2.46 52.26 -10.97
N GLU A 137 -3.50 52.09 -11.80
CA GLU A 137 -4.04 53.16 -12.65
C GLU A 137 -4.75 54.25 -11.83
N ALA A 138 -5.47 53.88 -10.78
CA ALA A 138 -6.06 54.85 -9.86
C ALA A 138 -4.99 55.64 -9.09
N GLU A 139 -3.92 54.98 -8.63
CA GLU A 139 -2.79 55.64 -7.96
C GLU A 139 -2.08 56.63 -8.89
N PHE A 140 -1.91 56.26 -10.17
CA PHE A 140 -1.32 57.13 -11.18
C PHE A 140 -2.18 58.37 -11.51
N VAL A 141 -3.50 58.26 -11.47
CA VAL A 141 -4.42 59.37 -11.82
C VAL A 141 -4.65 60.34 -10.65
N TYR A 142 -4.55 59.87 -9.41
CA TYR A 142 -4.77 60.70 -8.21
C TYR A 142 -3.50 61.27 -7.58
N GLN A 143 -2.33 60.99 -8.15
CA GLN A 143 -1.05 61.60 -7.79
C GLN A 143 -0.69 62.75 -8.73
#